data_AF-A0A7R9VE58-F1
#
_entry.id   AF-A0A7R9VE58-F1
#
_cell.length_a   1.000
_cell.length_b   1.000
_cell.length_c   1.000
_cell.angle_alpha   90.00
_cell.angle_beta   90.00
_cell.angle_gamma   90.00
#
_symmetry.space_group_name_H-M   'P 1'
#
loop_
_entity.id
_entity.type
_entity.pdbx_description
1 polymer ?
#
loop_
_entity_poly.entity_id
_entity_poly.type
_entity_poly.pdbx_seq_one_letter_code
_entity_poly.pdbx_strand_id
1 'polypeptide(L)'
;LRRAPTLRTCPGAWGLVGEHSDPEEAWEDTVRRALREELQMADVSKLVLKNLFPTESILVQTHYPELERYDLQATAIFAATVTRDDSTKFIFDDEVAEARWIPIEELLTTY
;
A
#
# COMPACT_ATOMS: atom_id res chain seq x y z
N LEU A 1 4.37 -1.05 6.03
CA LEU A 1 5.21 0.14 5.87
C LEU A 1 4.81 1.17 6.91
N ARG A 2 5.77 1.87 7.51
CA ARG A 2 5.52 2.99 8.40
C ARG A 2 5.63 4.29 7.62
N ARG A 3 4.55 5.06 7.60
CA ARG A 3 4.49 6.37 6.96
C ARG A 3 5.48 7.34 7.63
N ALA A 4 6.14 8.17 6.84
CA ALA A 4 7.04 9.19 7.35
C ALA A 4 6.30 10.18 8.27
N PRO A 5 6.96 10.69 9.33
CA PRO A 5 6.35 11.63 10.26
C PRO A 5 6.09 13.02 9.64
N THR A 6 6.68 13.29 8.47
CA THR A 6 6.51 14.53 7.68
C THR A 6 5.21 14.54 6.88
N LEU A 7 4.54 13.41 6.71
CA LEU A 7 3.31 13.32 5.93
C LEU A 7 2.14 14.01 6.63
N ARG A 8 1.24 14.59 5.84
CA ARG A 8 0.04 15.25 6.36
C ARG A 8 -1.00 14.25 6.87
N THR A 9 -1.18 13.14 6.15
CA THR A 9 -2.17 12.11 6.47
C THR A 9 -1.49 10.89 7.09
N CYS A 10 -2.05 10.43 8.21
CA CYS A 10 -1.57 9.27 8.97
C CYS A 10 -0.05 9.29 9.27
N PRO A 11 0.53 10.41 9.76
CA PRO A 11 1.97 10.49 10.02
C PRO A 11 2.41 9.42 11.02
N GLY A 12 3.48 8.68 10.70
CA GLY A 12 4.04 7.65 11.58
C GLY A 12 3.21 6.37 11.71
N ALA A 13 2.04 6.30 11.07
CA ALA A 13 1.17 5.13 11.11
C ALA A 13 1.75 3.96 10.31
N TRP A 14 1.45 2.74 10.76
CA TRP A 14 1.73 1.52 10.02
C TRP A 14 0.57 1.18 9.08
N GLY A 15 0.88 0.78 7.86
CA GLY A 15 -0.11 0.38 6.86
C GLY A 15 0.50 -0.47 5.74
N LEU A 16 -0.32 -0.79 4.75
CA LEU A 16 0.09 -1.43 3.50
C LEU A 16 0.46 -0.36 2.46
N VAL A 17 1.16 -0.75 1.39
CA VAL A 17 1.31 0.08 0.17
C VAL A 17 -0.09 0.38 -0.37
N GLY A 18 -0.33 1.62 -0.77
CA GLY A 18 -1.63 2.01 -1.29
C GLY A 18 -1.54 3.32 -2.05
N GLU A 19 -2.27 3.39 -3.16
CA GLU A 19 -2.19 4.46 -4.13
C GLU A 19 -3.59 4.78 -4.68
N HIS A 20 -3.79 6.02 -5.11
CA HIS A 20 -5.00 6.44 -5.81
C HIS A 20 -4.95 6.03 -7.28
N SER A 21 -6.05 5.44 -7.75
CA SER A 21 -6.20 5.12 -9.17
C SER A 21 -6.58 6.38 -9.94
N ASP A 22 -6.04 6.52 -11.14
CA ASP A 22 -6.58 7.49 -12.09
C ASP A 22 -8.01 7.07 -12.53
N PRO A 23 -8.87 8.01 -12.99
CA PRO A 23 -10.28 7.73 -13.27
C PRO A 23 -10.59 6.57 -14.23
N GLU A 24 -9.65 6.23 -15.11
CA GLU A 24 -9.78 5.13 -16.09
C GLU A 24 -8.76 4.00 -15.85
N GLU A 25 -7.99 4.08 -14.77
CA GLU A 25 -6.97 3.07 -14.42
C GLU A 25 -7.65 1.87 -13.77
N ALA A 26 -7.38 0.67 -14.30
CA ALA A 26 -7.82 -0.55 -13.64
C ALA A 26 -7.06 -0.71 -12.31
N TRP A 27 -7.74 -1.13 -11.25
CA TRP A 27 -7.11 -1.25 -9.92
C TRP A 27 -5.87 -2.15 -9.91
N GLU A 28 -5.82 -3.18 -10.75
CA GLU A 28 -4.63 -4.03 -10.86
C GLU A 28 -3.43 -3.24 -11.43
N ASP A 29 -3.67 -2.35 -12.39
CA ASP A 29 -2.63 -1.49 -12.96
C ASP A 29 -2.13 -0.47 -11.92
N THR A 30 -3.04 0.09 -11.13
CA THR A 30 -2.70 0.95 -9.98
C THR A 30 -1.77 0.24 -9.01
N VAL A 31 -2.08 -1.02 -8.66
CA VAL A 31 -1.22 -1.81 -7.75
C VAL A 31 0.16 -2.02 -8.36
N ARG A 32 0.25 -2.36 -9.65
CA ARG A 32 1.54 -2.53 -10.33
C ARG A 32 2.35 -1.24 -10.39
N ARG A 33 1.67 -0.10 -10.56
CA ARG A 33 2.28 1.23 -10.54
C ARG A 33 2.79 1.57 -9.14
N ALA A 34 1.98 1.41 -8.10
CA ALA A 34 2.40 1.63 -6.71
C ALA A 34 3.61 0.77 -6.32
N LEU A 35 3.61 -0.52 -6.68
CA LEU A 35 4.76 -1.42 -6.44
C LEU A 35 6.02 -0.97 -7.22
N ARG A 36 5.87 -0.29 -8.36
CA ARG A 36 7.01 0.23 -9.13
C ARG A 36 7.49 1.56 -8.56
N GLU A 37 6.59 2.45 -8.18
CA GLU A 37 6.91 3.83 -7.77
C GLU A 37 7.35 3.88 -6.31
N GLU A 38 6.55 3.34 -5.39
CA GLU A 38 6.83 3.40 -3.95
C GLU A 38 7.87 2.38 -3.48
N LEU A 39 7.96 1.23 -4.17
CA LEU A 39 8.86 0.14 -3.79
C LEU A 39 10.04 -0.08 -4.75
N GLN A 40 10.05 0.60 -5.89
CA GLN A 40 11.06 0.44 -6.96
C GLN A 40 11.28 -1.02 -7.39
N MET A 41 10.21 -1.83 -7.40
CA MET A 41 10.29 -3.21 -7.85
C MET A 41 10.46 -3.29 -9.38
N ALA A 42 11.57 -3.89 -9.84
CA ALA A 42 11.90 -3.96 -11.26
C ALA A 42 10.98 -4.89 -12.08
N ASP A 43 10.55 -6.03 -11.51
CA ASP A 43 9.85 -7.10 -12.22
C ASP A 43 8.34 -7.18 -11.87
N VAL A 44 7.70 -6.05 -11.59
CA VAL A 44 6.27 -6.00 -11.19
C VAL A 44 5.31 -6.64 -12.20
N SER A 45 5.65 -6.68 -13.48
CA SER A 45 4.79 -7.28 -14.53
C SER A 45 4.68 -8.80 -14.41
N LYS A 46 5.66 -9.45 -13.77
CA LYS A 46 5.67 -10.91 -13.57
C LYS A 46 4.95 -11.34 -12.29
N LEU A 47 4.60 -10.37 -11.43
CA LEU A 47 3.90 -10.67 -10.19
C LEU A 47 2.48 -11.13 -10.47
N VAL A 48 2.11 -12.23 -9.82
CA VAL A 48 0.72 -12.68 -9.72
C VAL A 48 0.06 -11.84 -8.64
N LEU A 49 -0.90 -11.03 -9.06
CA LEU A 49 -1.75 -10.23 -8.17
C LEU A 49 -3.07 -10.96 -7.96
N LYS A 50 -3.49 -11.07 -6.70
CA LYS A 50 -4.79 -11.64 -6.34
C LYS A 50 -5.64 -10.57 -5.69
N ASN A 51 -6.72 -10.16 -6.36
CA ASN A 51 -7.75 -9.35 -5.71
C ASN A 51 -8.43 -10.20 -4.62
N LEU A 52 -8.37 -9.73 -3.38
CA LEU A 52 -8.98 -10.41 -2.23
C LEU A 52 -10.51 -10.24 -2.21
N PHE A 53 -11.02 -9.20 -2.86
CA PHE A 53 -12.44 -8.86 -2.96
C PHE A 53 -12.79 -8.59 -4.45
N PRO A 54 -12.87 -9.63 -5.31
CA PRO A 54 -12.98 -9.46 -6.75
C PRO A 54 -14.28 -8.78 -7.22
N THR A 55 -15.32 -8.77 -6.40
CA THR A 55 -16.64 -8.21 -6.72
C THR A 55 -17.01 -7.01 -5.85
N GLU A 56 -16.12 -6.60 -4.94
CA GLU A 56 -16.43 -5.63 -3.89
C GLU A 56 -15.24 -4.70 -3.64
N SER A 57 -15.50 -3.58 -2.97
CA SER A 57 -14.48 -2.70 -2.41
C SER A 57 -14.77 -2.46 -0.95
N ILE A 58 -13.73 -2.21 -0.17
CA ILE A 58 -13.88 -1.72 1.19
C ILE A 58 -13.99 -0.20 1.13
N LEU A 59 -15.09 0.33 1.66
CA LEU A 59 -15.24 1.77 1.81
C LEU A 59 -14.49 2.23 3.06
N VAL A 60 -13.37 2.91 2.87
CA VAL A 60 -12.58 3.51 3.95
C VAL A 60 -13.01 4.96 4.12
N GLN A 61 -13.29 5.31 5.36
CA GLN A 61 -13.71 6.64 5.74
C GLN A 61 -12.79 7.13 6.84
N THR A 62 -12.19 8.32 6.66
CA THR A 62 -11.23 8.86 7.62
C THR A 62 -11.41 10.36 7.77
N HIS A 63 -11.52 10.81 9.01
CA HIS A 63 -11.58 12.23 9.35
C HIS A 63 -10.21 12.67 9.88
N TYR A 64 -9.69 13.77 9.32
CA TYR A 64 -8.48 14.44 9.77
C TYR A 64 -8.86 15.83 10.30
N PRO A 65 -9.24 15.95 11.59
CA PRO A 65 -9.71 17.21 12.16
C PRO A 65 -8.69 18.34 12.01
N GLU A 66 -7.42 18.04 12.23
CA GLU A 66 -6.30 18.99 12.12
C GLU A 66 -6.06 19.51 10.70
N LEU A 67 -6.59 18.83 9.69
CA LEU A 67 -6.55 19.25 8.30
C LEU A 67 -7.90 19.78 7.79
N GLU A 68 -8.93 19.82 8.65
CA GLU A 68 -10.33 20.09 8.27
C GLU A 68 -10.79 19.26 7.06
N ARG A 69 -10.32 18.00 7.00
CA ARG A 69 -10.44 17.15 5.83
C ARG A 69 -11.16 15.86 6.16
N TYR A 70 -12.00 15.44 5.23
CA TYR A 70 -12.67 14.16 5.26
C TYR A 70 -12.35 13.36 4.00
N ASP A 71 -11.80 12.17 4.19
CA ASP A 71 -11.50 11.25 3.10
C ASP A 71 -12.53 10.13 3.07
N LEU A 72 -12.98 9.84 1.85
CA LEU A 72 -13.81 8.71 1.52
C LEU A 72 -13.19 8.00 0.32
N GLN A 73 -12.84 6.73 0.49
CA GLN A 73 -12.11 5.95 -0.50
C GLN A 73 -12.77 4.60 -0.69
N ALA A 74 -13.12 4.26 -1.94
CA ALA A 74 -13.41 2.89 -2.31
C ALA A 74 -12.09 2.17 -2.56
N THR A 75 -11.73 1.24 -1.67
CA THR A 75 -10.41 0.63 -1.63
C THR A 75 -10.49 -0.84 -2.02
N ALA A 76 -9.70 -1.23 -3.01
CA ALA A 76 -9.49 -2.61 -3.38
C ALA A 76 -8.26 -3.16 -2.66
N ILE A 77 -8.30 -4.43 -2.26
CA ILE A 77 -7.16 -5.07 -1.59
C ILE A 77 -6.62 -6.19 -2.46
N PHE A 78 -5.33 -6.09 -2.77
CA PHE A 78 -4.61 -7.08 -3.54
C PHE A 78 -3.50 -7.71 -2.70
N ALA A 79 -3.31 -9.01 -2.88
CA ALA A 79 -2.13 -9.72 -2.40
C ALA A 79 -1.18 -9.99 -3.58
N ALA A 80 0.10 -9.70 -3.37
CA ALA A 80 1.18 -10.02 -4.29
C ALA A 80 2.13 -11.03 -3.62
N THR A 81 2.45 -12.11 -4.32
CA THR A 81 3.49 -13.04 -3.86
C THR A 81 4.84 -12.55 -4.36
N VAL A 82 5.74 -12.23 -3.45
CA VAL A 82 7.07 -11.73 -3.77
C VAL A 82 8.11 -12.73 -3.25
N THR A 83 8.99 -13.21 -4.12
CA THR A 83 10.10 -14.08 -3.71
C THR A 83 11.21 -13.20 -3.13
N ARG A 84 11.60 -13.49 -1.89
CA ARG A 84 12.71 -12.81 -1.23
C ARG A 84 14.04 -13.37 -1.74
N ASP A 85 14.48 -12.92 -2.90
CA ASP A 85 15.87 -13.07 -3.36
C ASP A 85 16.60 -11.72 -3.35
N ASP A 86 17.93 -11.76 -3.52
CA ASP A 86 18.79 -10.57 -3.50
C ASP A 86 18.47 -9.54 -4.61
N SER A 87 17.61 -9.91 -5.57
CA SER A 87 17.15 -9.02 -6.65
C SER A 87 15.92 -8.20 -6.27
N THR A 88 15.15 -8.63 -5.26
CA THR A 88 14.02 -7.86 -4.74
C THR A 88 14.48 -6.90 -3.65
N LYS A 89 15.16 -5.83 -4.07
CA LYS A 89 15.46 -4.70 -3.18
C LYS A 89 14.33 -3.69 -3.27
N PHE A 90 13.68 -3.44 -2.13
CA PHE A 90 12.78 -2.29 -2.03
C PHE A 90 13.61 -1.05 -1.80
N ILE A 91 13.38 -0.04 -2.62
CA ILE A 91 13.88 1.31 -2.39
C ILE A 91 12.64 2.16 -2.21
N PHE A 92 12.51 2.73 -1.03
CA PHE A 92 11.40 3.60 -0.69
C PHE A 92 11.78 5.06 -0.89
N ASP A 93 10.79 5.88 -1.19
CA ASP A 93 10.93 7.34 -1.20
C ASP A 93 10.91 7.93 0.23
N ASP A 94 10.80 9.26 0.32
CA ASP A 94 10.75 9.99 1.59
C ASP A 94 9.40 9.90 2.31
N GLU A 95 8.40 9.24 1.73
CA GLU A 95 7.10 8.98 2.36
C GLU A 95 7.12 7.76 3.28
N VAL A 96 8.14 6.90 3.19
CA VAL A 96 8.28 5.70 4.02
C VAL A 96 9.46 5.85 4.99
N ALA A 97 9.16 5.93 6.28
CA ALA A 97 10.20 5.97 7.32
C ALA A 97 10.81 4.60 7.61
N GLU A 98 10.02 3.53 7.53
CA GLU A 98 10.44 2.19 7.92
C GLU A 98 9.62 1.11 7.19
N ALA A 99 10.27 -0.01 6.87
CA ALA A 99 9.62 -1.19 6.33
C ALA A 99 10.13 -2.45 7.02
N ARG A 100 9.24 -3.40 7.27
CA ARG A 100 9.58 -4.70 7.84
C ARG A 100 8.69 -5.78 7.27
N TRP A 101 9.28 -6.96 7.09
CA TRP A 101 8.56 -8.20 6.89
C TRP A 101 8.19 -8.76 8.26
N ILE A 102 6.92 -9.11 8.45
CA ILE A 102 6.44 -9.75 9.67
C ILE A 102 5.67 -11.03 9.32
N PRO A 103 5.73 -12.06 10.17
CA PRO A 103 4.80 -13.17 10.12
C PRO A 103 3.36 -12.69 10.22
N ILE A 104 2.42 -13.42 9.60
CA ILE A 104 1.01 -13.04 9.61
C ILE A 104 0.43 -13.09 11.04
N GLU A 105 0.95 -13.98 11.88
CA GLU A 105 0.56 -14.14 13.27
C GLU A 105 0.90 -12.90 14.11
N GLU A 106 2.01 -12.24 13.81
CA GLU A 106 2.39 -10.98 14.46
C GLU A 106 1.47 -9.83 14.02
N LEU A 107 1.03 -9.81 12.75
CA LEU A 107 0.09 -8.81 12.27
C LEU A 107 -1.24 -8.86 13.03
N LEU A 108 -1.70 -10.07 13.39
CA LEU A 108 -2.97 -10.29 14.09
C LEU A 108 -2.92 -9.98 15.60
N THR A 109 -1.73 -9.76 16.16
CA THR A 109 -1.54 -9.63 17.63
C THR A 109 -0.95 -8.29 18.07
N THR A 110 -0.40 -7.50 17.14
CA THR A 110 0.42 -6.33 17.45
C THR A 110 -0.30 -4.99 17.27
N TYR A 111 -1.50 -4.97 16.69
CA TYR A 111 -2.24 -3.75 16.33
C TYR A 111 -3.74 -3.88 16.60
#